data_AF-A0A9P8ZHV6-F1
#
_entry.id   AF-A0A9P8ZHV6-F1
#
_cell.length_a   1.000
_cell.length_b   1.000
_cell.length_c   1.000
_cell.angle_alpha   90.00
_cell.angle_beta   90.00
_cell.angle_gamma   90.00
#
_symmetry.space_group_name_H-M   'P 1'
#
loop_
_entity.id
_entity.type
_entity.pdbx_description
1 polymer ?
#
loop_
_entity_poly.entity_id
_entity_poly.type
_entity_poly.pdbx_seq_one_letter_code
_entity_poly.pdbx_strand_id
1 'polypeptide(L)'
;MPAPGICPFRREILRFCVPAYAFRASQPLSLLASLEMTSNIVLAGAFAAFTVDMLIYPLDTIKTRIQSRQYVQNAGSLATSRAALFRGLYAGIGSIVAASLPSSALFFLTYETTKARLEKDAVLSLPSPLIHMLASTCAEAVACAIDTPAEVVKQNAQMLVVAPNPSLATSAAPATTVSPTLQTFARFRANPAALWTGFTVLAARNMPFSAIQFPLYEYCKKSLRTSHPTLSDSANAAVAGIISGTPAALLTTPMDVIKTRVMLAASTTQRPSVVQTAKFLVQTEGFGALWKGAGLRVGWIGLGSGLYLGSYEWMKGRLFKSETVQDA
;
A
#
# COMPACT_ATOMS: atom_id res chain seq x y z
N MET A 1 -9.89 36.31 -24.62
CA MET A 1 -9.87 35.37 -23.47
C MET A 1 -9.88 33.95 -23.99
N PRO A 2 -8.77 33.19 -23.93
CA PRO A 2 -8.78 31.76 -24.17
C PRO A 2 -8.53 30.95 -22.88
N ALA A 3 -9.15 29.77 -22.81
CA ALA A 3 -9.14 28.83 -21.70
C ALA A 3 -7.76 28.20 -21.41
N PRO A 4 -7.47 27.79 -20.17
CA PRO A 4 -6.19 27.21 -19.80
C PRO A 4 -6.05 25.76 -20.30
N GLY A 5 -4.86 25.48 -20.86
CA GLY A 5 -4.48 24.21 -21.45
C GLY A 5 -4.44 23.05 -20.45
N ILE A 6 -5.08 21.96 -20.86
CA ILE A 6 -5.01 20.66 -20.20
C ILE A 6 -3.72 19.97 -20.67
N CYS A 7 -2.82 19.67 -19.75
CA CYS A 7 -1.56 18.95 -20.00
C CYS A 7 -1.78 17.62 -20.75
N PRO A 8 -0.95 17.29 -21.76
CA PRO A 8 -1.11 16.08 -22.58
C PRO A 8 -0.59 14.78 -21.91
N PHE A 9 -0.29 14.77 -20.61
CA PHE A 9 0.36 13.64 -19.93
C PHE A 9 -0.62 12.55 -19.41
N ARG A 10 -1.93 12.71 -19.62
CA ARG A 10 -2.95 11.81 -19.03
C ARG A 10 -3.32 10.60 -19.89
N ARG A 11 -2.86 10.52 -21.15
CA ARG A 11 -3.31 9.48 -22.10
C ARG A 11 -2.32 8.33 -22.37
N GLU A 12 -1.04 8.46 -22.01
CA GLU A 12 -0.07 7.41 -22.31
C GLU A 12 0.12 6.38 -21.19
N ILE A 13 -0.09 6.75 -19.92
CA ILE A 13 0.08 5.82 -18.78
C ILE A 13 -1.04 4.76 -18.72
N LEU A 14 -2.24 5.07 -19.24
CA LEU A 14 -3.37 4.13 -19.26
C LEU A 14 -3.28 3.06 -20.37
N ARG A 15 -2.36 3.19 -21.34
CA ARG A 15 -2.12 2.15 -22.35
C ARG A 15 -1.07 1.12 -21.92
N PHE A 16 -0.28 1.41 -20.89
CA PHE A 16 0.74 0.49 -20.36
C PHE A 16 0.30 -0.31 -19.13
N CYS A 17 -0.88 -0.03 -18.56
CA CYS A 17 -1.31 -0.59 -17.26
C CYS A 17 -2.52 -1.53 -17.32
N VAL A 18 -3.07 -1.82 -18.51
CA VAL A 18 -4.08 -2.87 -18.68
C VAL A 18 -3.44 -3.98 -19.50
N PRO A 19 -3.16 -5.17 -18.92
CA PRO A 19 -2.73 -6.30 -19.73
C PRO A 19 -3.91 -6.78 -20.56
N ALA A 20 -4.05 -6.23 -21.76
CA ALA A 20 -4.74 -6.89 -22.84
C ALA A 20 -3.91 -8.12 -23.20
N TYR A 21 -4.24 -9.27 -22.60
CA TYR A 21 -3.86 -10.58 -23.11
C TYR A 21 -4.48 -10.72 -24.50
N ALA A 22 -3.81 -10.19 -25.52
CA ALA A 22 -4.13 -10.43 -26.90
C ALA A 22 -3.90 -11.92 -27.17
N PHE A 23 -5.03 -12.61 -27.20
CA PHE A 23 -5.27 -13.97 -27.62
C PHE A 23 -4.39 -14.33 -28.83
N ARG A 24 -3.28 -15.05 -28.61
CA ARG A 24 -2.68 -15.88 -29.65
C ARG A 24 -3.03 -17.32 -29.33
N ALA A 25 -4.09 -17.78 -29.99
CA ALA A 25 -4.64 -19.11 -29.90
C ALA A 25 -3.61 -20.13 -30.42
N SER A 26 -3.00 -20.88 -29.50
CA SER A 26 -2.42 -22.19 -29.78
C SER A 26 -2.15 -22.91 -28.45
N GLN A 27 -2.93 -23.97 -28.20
CA GLN A 27 -2.86 -24.99 -27.11
C GLN A 27 -3.74 -24.78 -25.86
N PRO A 28 -4.85 -25.53 -25.69
CA PRO A 28 -5.80 -25.37 -24.57
C PRO A 28 -5.24 -25.81 -23.21
N LEU A 29 -4.25 -26.72 -23.18
CA LEU A 29 -3.62 -27.19 -21.93
C LEU A 29 -2.79 -26.09 -21.24
N SER A 30 -2.15 -25.22 -22.03
CA SER A 30 -1.35 -24.10 -21.52
C SER A 30 -2.21 -22.97 -20.91
N LEU A 31 -3.45 -22.84 -21.39
CA LEU A 31 -4.36 -21.79 -20.95
C LEU A 31 -4.95 -22.12 -19.57
N LEU A 32 -5.34 -23.38 -19.35
CA LEU A 32 -5.81 -23.84 -18.04
C LEU A 32 -4.70 -23.76 -16.98
N ALA A 33 -3.50 -24.26 -17.28
CA ALA A 33 -2.35 -24.12 -16.40
C ALA A 33 -1.99 -22.64 -16.12
N SER A 34 -2.13 -21.76 -17.11
CA SER A 34 -1.92 -20.32 -16.91
C SER A 34 -3.00 -19.66 -16.05
N LEU A 35 -4.25 -20.14 -16.13
CA LEU A 35 -5.36 -19.66 -15.30
C LEU A 35 -5.25 -20.18 -13.86
N GLU A 36 -4.86 -21.43 -13.67
CA GLU A 36 -4.62 -22.03 -12.34
C GLU A 36 -3.44 -21.36 -11.64
N MET A 37 -2.31 -21.18 -12.34
CA MET A 37 -1.16 -20.44 -11.82
C MET A 37 -1.54 -19.00 -11.44
N THR A 38 -2.36 -18.34 -12.25
CA THR A 38 -2.89 -16.99 -11.96
C THR A 38 -3.79 -17.00 -10.72
N SER A 39 -4.68 -17.99 -10.60
CA SER A 39 -5.56 -18.18 -9.45
C SER A 39 -4.77 -18.40 -8.16
N ASN A 40 -3.75 -19.25 -8.18
CA ASN A 40 -2.91 -19.56 -7.02
C ASN A 40 -2.13 -18.34 -6.53
N ILE A 41 -1.56 -17.54 -7.46
CA ILE A 41 -0.85 -16.30 -7.12
C ILE A 41 -1.81 -15.28 -6.51
N VAL A 42 -3.02 -15.14 -7.07
CA VAL A 42 -4.07 -14.25 -6.57
C VAL A 42 -4.52 -14.66 -5.17
N LEU A 43 -4.78 -15.94 -4.94
CA LEU A 43 -5.17 -16.48 -3.63
C LEU A 43 -4.06 -16.32 -2.59
N ALA A 44 -2.80 -16.58 -2.97
CA ALA A 44 -1.65 -16.36 -2.09
C ALA A 44 -1.48 -14.88 -1.72
N GLY A 45 -1.64 -13.97 -2.68
CA GLY A 45 -1.59 -12.52 -2.45
C GLY A 45 -2.71 -12.02 -1.54
N ALA A 46 -3.94 -12.48 -1.78
CA ALA A 46 -5.09 -12.17 -0.94
C ALA A 46 -4.91 -12.69 0.50
N PHE A 47 -4.43 -13.92 0.68
CA PHE A 47 -4.17 -14.48 2.01
C PHE A 47 -3.07 -13.72 2.77
N ALA A 48 -2.00 -13.32 2.06
CA ALA A 48 -0.94 -12.51 2.64
C ALA A 48 -1.48 -11.16 3.16
N ALA A 49 -2.30 -10.48 2.35
CA ALA A 49 -2.94 -9.23 2.73
C ALA A 49 -3.86 -9.40 3.95
N PHE A 50 -4.69 -10.43 3.94
CA PHE A 50 -5.58 -10.75 5.06
C PHE A 50 -4.81 -10.99 6.36
N THR A 51 -3.72 -11.76 6.29
CA THR A 51 -2.90 -12.08 7.46
C THR A 51 -2.24 -10.84 8.05
N VAL A 52 -1.73 -9.95 7.19
CA VAL A 52 -1.16 -8.67 7.60
C VAL A 52 -2.23 -7.79 8.22
N ASP A 53 -3.38 -7.65 7.58
CA ASP A 53 -4.48 -6.85 8.12
C ASP A 53 -4.91 -7.37 9.49
N MET A 54 -5.03 -8.69 9.70
CA MET A 54 -5.42 -9.22 11.01
C MET A 54 -4.38 -8.94 12.11
N LEU A 55 -3.09 -9.08 11.81
CA LEU A 55 -2.04 -9.00 12.82
C LEU A 55 -1.51 -7.57 13.05
N ILE A 56 -1.51 -6.74 12.02
CA ILE A 56 -0.86 -5.42 12.02
C ILE A 56 -1.86 -4.28 12.21
N TYR A 57 -3.12 -4.46 11.81
CA TYR A 57 -4.16 -3.44 11.98
C TYR A 57 -4.33 -2.91 13.42
N PRO A 58 -4.30 -3.76 14.48
CA PRO A 58 -4.41 -3.26 15.86
C PRO A 58 -3.26 -2.31 16.21
N LEU A 59 -2.07 -2.67 15.77
CA LEU A 59 -0.86 -1.90 16.01
C LEU A 59 -0.89 -0.58 15.17
N ASP A 60 -1.48 -0.59 13.97
CA ASP A 60 -1.67 0.60 13.11
C ASP A 60 -2.65 1.57 13.78
N THR A 61 -3.69 1.02 14.39
CA THR A 61 -4.67 1.78 15.16
C THR A 61 -4.04 2.43 16.39
N ILE A 62 -3.14 1.74 17.09
CA ILE A 62 -2.41 2.31 18.23
C ILE A 62 -1.49 3.46 17.76
N LYS A 63 -0.71 3.22 16.70
CA LYS A 63 0.19 4.22 16.12
C LYS A 63 -0.57 5.48 15.69
N THR A 64 -1.68 5.33 14.99
CA THR A 64 -2.50 6.46 14.51
C THR A 64 -3.12 7.23 15.67
N ARG A 65 -3.57 6.56 16.74
CA ARG A 65 -4.05 7.23 17.97
C ARG A 65 -2.96 8.05 18.63
N ILE A 66 -1.75 7.48 18.81
CA ILE A 66 -0.60 8.18 19.40
C ILE A 66 -0.17 9.38 18.53
N GLN A 67 -0.24 9.25 17.20
CA GLN A 67 0.17 10.30 16.27
C GLN A 67 -0.90 11.39 16.05
N SER A 68 -2.16 11.12 16.36
CA SER A 68 -3.24 12.10 16.19
C SER A 68 -3.22 13.17 17.29
N ARG A 69 -3.10 14.45 16.89
CA ARG A 69 -3.11 15.58 17.85
C ARG A 69 -4.40 15.66 18.68
N GLN A 70 -5.52 15.27 18.09
CA GLN A 70 -6.85 15.33 18.74
C GLN A 70 -7.01 14.28 19.84
N TYR A 71 -6.43 13.08 19.69
CA TYR A 71 -6.47 12.07 20.75
C TYR A 71 -5.65 12.52 21.97
N VAL A 72 -4.49 13.15 21.73
CA VAL A 72 -3.64 13.71 22.79
C VAL A 72 -4.33 14.87 23.53
N GLN A 73 -5.07 15.73 22.82
CA GLN A 73 -5.85 16.82 23.44
C GLN A 73 -7.03 16.31 24.28
N ASN A 74 -7.75 15.30 23.80
CA ASN A 74 -8.85 14.67 24.54
C ASN A 74 -8.37 13.78 25.70
N ALA A 75 -7.13 13.28 25.65
CA ALA A 75 -6.52 12.44 26.68
C ALA A 75 -5.90 13.21 27.86
N GLY A 76 -6.13 14.52 27.96
CA GLY A 76 -5.69 15.39 29.07
C GLY A 76 -6.15 14.96 30.47
N SER A 77 -7.03 13.96 30.59
CA SER A 77 -7.31 13.24 31.84
C SER A 77 -6.47 11.95 31.88
N LEU A 78 -5.26 12.07 32.43
CA LEU A 78 -4.15 11.10 32.38
C LEU A 78 -4.43 9.73 33.04
N ALA A 79 -5.58 9.54 33.71
CA ALA A 79 -5.94 8.32 34.42
C ALA A 79 -6.85 7.36 33.63
N THR A 80 -7.43 7.78 32.50
CA THR A 80 -8.37 6.97 31.69
C THR A 80 -7.72 6.38 30.41
N SER A 81 -6.45 6.69 30.15
CA SER A 81 -5.88 6.74 28.80
C SER A 81 -5.36 5.41 28.24
N ARG A 82 -5.09 4.38 29.06
CA ARG A 82 -4.63 3.06 28.58
C ARG A 82 -5.78 2.21 28.06
N ALA A 83 -6.86 2.08 28.82
CA ALA A 83 -8.04 1.30 28.38
C ALA A 83 -8.69 1.90 27.12
N ALA A 84 -8.70 3.24 27.01
CA ALA A 84 -9.17 3.93 25.82
C ALA A 84 -8.27 3.69 24.59
N LEU A 85 -6.95 3.47 24.78
CA LEU A 85 -6.00 3.21 23.70
C LEU A 85 -6.20 1.82 23.08
N PHE A 86 -6.55 0.83 23.89
CA PHE A 86 -6.77 -0.55 23.45
C PHE A 86 -8.24 -0.88 23.10
N ARG A 87 -9.19 0.02 23.37
CA ARG A 87 -10.60 -0.21 23.02
C ARG A 87 -10.84 -0.04 21.52
N GLY A 88 -11.49 -1.03 20.89
CA GLY A 88 -11.94 -0.95 19.49
C GLY A 88 -10.80 -0.95 18.46
N LEU A 89 -9.73 -1.70 18.71
CA LEU A 89 -8.56 -1.77 17.82
C LEU A 89 -8.85 -2.34 16.43
N TYR A 90 -9.92 -3.11 16.27
CA TYR A 90 -10.34 -3.70 15.00
C TYR A 90 -11.48 -2.92 14.32
N ALA A 91 -11.89 -1.77 14.88
CA ALA A 91 -12.97 -0.97 14.31
C ALA A 91 -12.57 -0.45 12.93
N GLY A 92 -13.30 -0.86 11.89
CA GLY A 92 -13.03 -0.48 10.49
C GLY A 92 -12.21 -1.48 9.67
N ILE A 93 -11.84 -2.64 10.22
CA ILE A 93 -11.01 -3.63 9.51
C ILE A 93 -11.67 -4.15 8.23
N GLY A 94 -12.99 -4.31 8.21
CA GLY A 94 -13.72 -4.85 7.06
C GLY A 94 -13.56 -4.01 5.78
N SER A 95 -13.50 -2.68 5.90
CA SER A 95 -13.30 -1.83 4.72
C SER A 95 -11.87 -1.84 4.20
N ILE A 96 -10.89 -2.11 5.08
CA ILE A 96 -9.49 -2.29 4.66
C ILE A 96 -9.34 -3.62 3.94
N VAL A 97 -9.82 -4.71 4.55
CA VAL A 97 -9.76 -6.04 3.96
C VAL A 97 -10.45 -6.08 2.60
N ALA A 98 -11.62 -5.45 2.46
CA ALA A 98 -12.33 -5.38 1.18
C ALA A 98 -11.52 -4.70 0.05
N ALA A 99 -10.56 -3.83 0.39
CA ALA A 99 -9.72 -3.12 -0.56
C ALA A 99 -8.34 -3.77 -0.75
N SER A 100 -7.73 -4.25 0.33
CA SER A 100 -6.37 -4.80 0.35
C SER A 100 -6.28 -6.15 -0.37
N LEU A 101 -7.35 -6.96 -0.32
CA LEU A 101 -7.42 -8.26 -1.00
C LEU A 101 -7.27 -8.13 -2.53
N PRO A 102 -8.12 -7.37 -3.25
CA PRO A 102 -7.97 -7.22 -4.70
C PRO A 102 -6.69 -6.48 -5.07
N SER A 103 -6.25 -5.51 -4.26
CA SER A 103 -4.99 -4.79 -4.49
C SER A 103 -3.78 -5.74 -4.45
N SER A 104 -3.65 -6.55 -3.40
CA SER A 104 -2.53 -7.48 -3.23
C SER A 104 -2.54 -8.62 -4.26
N ALA A 105 -3.73 -9.12 -4.61
CA ALA A 105 -3.87 -10.10 -5.68
C ALA A 105 -3.34 -9.57 -7.01
N LEU A 106 -3.77 -8.36 -7.40
CA LEU A 106 -3.35 -7.74 -8.66
C LEU A 106 -1.90 -7.26 -8.63
N PHE A 107 -1.37 -6.89 -7.45
CA PHE A 107 0.04 -6.61 -7.26
C PHE A 107 0.90 -7.82 -7.65
N PHE A 108 0.71 -8.98 -7.01
CA PHE A 108 1.55 -10.15 -7.27
C PHE A 108 1.33 -10.71 -8.68
N LEU A 109 0.10 -10.67 -9.19
CA LEU A 109 -0.17 -11.07 -10.57
C LEU A 109 0.58 -10.18 -11.56
N THR A 110 0.50 -8.85 -11.39
CA THR A 110 1.19 -7.90 -12.27
C THR A 110 2.71 -8.03 -12.13
N TYR A 111 3.22 -8.26 -10.93
CA TYR A 111 4.64 -8.47 -10.67
C TYR A 111 5.17 -9.71 -11.39
N GLU A 112 4.55 -10.87 -11.21
CA GLU A 112 5.00 -12.13 -11.82
C GLU A 112 4.86 -12.10 -13.36
N THR A 113 3.77 -11.51 -13.88
CA THR A 113 3.57 -11.38 -15.34
C THR A 113 4.56 -10.40 -15.97
N THR A 114 4.80 -9.24 -15.35
CA THR A 114 5.75 -8.24 -15.88
C THR A 114 7.17 -8.77 -15.83
N LYS A 115 7.57 -9.39 -14.72
CA LYS A 115 8.87 -10.05 -14.58
C LYS A 115 9.07 -11.11 -15.67
N ALA A 116 8.11 -12.02 -15.86
CA ALA A 116 8.20 -13.08 -16.86
C ALA A 116 8.26 -12.56 -18.32
N ARG A 117 7.71 -11.38 -18.59
CA ARG A 117 7.83 -10.72 -19.90
C ARG A 117 9.22 -10.11 -20.09
N LEU A 118 9.69 -9.34 -19.12
CA LEU A 118 11.01 -8.69 -19.17
C LEU A 118 12.16 -9.70 -19.21
N GLU A 119 12.02 -10.88 -18.58
CA GLU A 119 13.01 -11.95 -18.64
C GLU A 119 13.04 -12.68 -19.99
N LYS A 120 11.91 -12.74 -20.71
CA LYS A 120 11.81 -13.40 -22.03
C LYS A 120 12.27 -12.52 -23.19
N ASP A 121 12.18 -11.21 -23.04
CA ASP A 121 12.57 -10.25 -24.06
C ASP A 121 14.11 -10.14 -24.14
N ALA A 122 14.73 -11.03 -24.93
CA ALA A 122 16.18 -11.10 -25.14
C ALA A 122 16.82 -9.81 -25.70
N VAL A 123 16.03 -8.88 -26.25
CA VAL A 123 16.49 -7.60 -26.82
C VAL A 123 16.94 -6.61 -25.74
N LEU A 124 16.41 -6.73 -24.53
CA LEU A 124 16.70 -5.82 -23.42
C LEU A 124 17.45 -6.61 -22.34
N SER A 125 18.76 -6.84 -22.54
CA SER A 125 19.62 -7.52 -21.56
C SER A 125 19.82 -6.64 -20.31
N LEU A 126 18.77 -6.47 -19.51
CA LEU A 126 18.80 -5.70 -18.28
C LEU A 126 19.37 -6.54 -17.14
N PRO A 127 20.13 -5.92 -16.22
CA PRO A 127 20.52 -6.58 -14.98
C PRO A 127 19.29 -6.97 -14.16
N SER A 128 19.33 -8.16 -13.55
CA SER A 128 18.22 -8.73 -12.76
C SER A 128 17.59 -7.75 -11.75
N PRO A 129 18.35 -6.94 -10.98
CA PRO A 129 17.77 -5.93 -10.09
C PRO A 129 16.84 -4.95 -10.82
N LEU A 130 17.20 -4.47 -12.01
CA LEU A 130 16.36 -3.52 -12.76
C LEU A 130 15.06 -4.16 -13.26
N ILE A 131 15.07 -5.44 -13.61
CA ILE A 131 13.86 -6.18 -13.98
C ILE A 131 12.89 -6.20 -12.79
N HIS A 132 13.41 -6.52 -11.59
CA HIS A 132 12.60 -6.52 -10.37
C HIS A 132 12.07 -5.12 -10.00
N MET A 133 12.87 -4.07 -10.22
CA MET A 133 12.43 -2.67 -10.01
C MET A 133 11.29 -2.28 -10.93
N LEU A 134 11.40 -2.58 -12.23
CA LEU A 134 10.40 -2.21 -13.22
C LEU A 134 9.11 -3.02 -13.00
N ALA A 135 9.24 -4.33 -12.78
CA ALA A 135 8.11 -5.19 -12.48
C ALA A 135 7.38 -4.77 -11.19
N SER A 136 8.11 -4.44 -10.11
CA SER A 136 7.51 -3.99 -8.86
C SER A 136 6.86 -2.61 -8.99
N THR A 137 7.45 -1.68 -9.75
CA THR A 137 6.87 -0.35 -9.97
C THR A 137 5.58 -0.42 -10.79
N CYS A 138 5.54 -1.26 -11.83
CA CYS A 138 4.33 -1.50 -12.61
C CYS A 138 3.23 -2.14 -11.77
N ALA A 139 3.58 -3.15 -10.97
CA ALA A 139 2.65 -3.79 -10.05
C ALA A 139 2.09 -2.80 -9.01
N GLU A 140 2.95 -1.97 -8.43
CA GLU A 140 2.56 -0.95 -7.47
C GLU A 140 1.64 0.11 -8.08
N ALA A 141 1.82 0.45 -9.36
CA ALA A 141 0.93 1.38 -10.07
C ALA A 141 -0.52 0.85 -10.12
N VAL A 142 -0.67 -0.45 -10.43
CA VAL A 142 -1.98 -1.12 -10.49
C VAL A 142 -2.58 -1.22 -9.09
N ALA A 143 -1.80 -1.63 -8.10
CA ALA A 143 -2.23 -1.69 -6.70
C ALA A 143 -2.71 -0.32 -6.20
N CYS A 144 -1.92 0.74 -6.42
CA CYS A 144 -2.27 2.11 -6.07
C CYS A 144 -3.59 2.54 -6.72
N ALA A 145 -3.87 2.17 -7.97
CA ALA A 145 -5.11 2.54 -8.66
C ALA A 145 -6.36 1.94 -8.01
N ILE A 146 -6.22 0.76 -7.39
CA ILE A 146 -7.28 0.05 -6.66
C ILE A 146 -7.41 0.55 -5.23
N ASP A 147 -6.29 0.83 -4.57
CA ASP A 147 -6.27 1.29 -3.18
C ASP A 147 -6.74 2.74 -3.04
N THR A 148 -6.49 3.59 -4.04
CA THR A 148 -6.84 5.03 -3.99
C THR A 148 -8.31 5.29 -3.59
N PRO A 149 -9.34 4.70 -4.24
CA PRO A 149 -10.73 4.96 -3.85
C PRO A 149 -11.03 4.49 -2.42
N ALA A 150 -10.50 3.35 -1.99
CA ALA A 150 -10.70 2.83 -0.65
C ALA A 150 -10.01 3.72 0.42
N GLU A 151 -8.80 4.19 0.14
CA GLU A 151 -8.09 5.12 1.00
C GLU A 151 -8.83 6.46 1.13
N VAL A 152 -9.32 7.02 0.03
CA VAL A 152 -10.07 8.27 0.04
C VAL A 152 -11.35 8.13 0.87
N VAL A 153 -12.10 7.02 0.70
CA VAL A 153 -13.29 6.76 1.52
C VAL A 153 -12.94 6.61 2.99
N LYS A 154 -11.89 5.83 3.32
CA LYS A 154 -11.42 5.63 4.69
C LYS A 154 -11.03 6.96 5.34
N GLN A 155 -10.25 7.79 4.66
CA GLN A 155 -9.80 9.08 5.17
C GLN A 155 -10.97 10.05 5.40
N ASN A 156 -11.91 10.13 4.45
CA ASN A 156 -13.10 10.98 4.61
C ASN A 156 -14.02 10.50 5.75
N ALA A 157 -14.22 9.19 5.88
CA ALA A 157 -15.01 8.63 6.97
C ALA A 157 -14.40 8.92 8.35
N GLN A 158 -13.06 8.89 8.46
CA GLN A 158 -12.35 9.23 9.70
C GLN A 158 -12.46 10.72 10.06
N MET A 159 -12.49 11.62 9.08
CA MET A 159 -12.70 13.06 9.31
C MET A 159 -14.11 13.38 9.84
N LEU A 160 -15.13 12.61 9.41
CA LEU A 160 -16.52 12.82 9.84
C LEU A 160 -16.79 12.42 11.30
N VAL A 161 -16.10 11.38 11.80
CA VAL A 161 -16.22 10.92 13.19
C VAL A 161 -15.64 11.95 14.19
N VAL A 162 -14.73 12.81 13.72
CA VAL A 162 -14.01 13.82 14.50
C VAL A 162 -14.78 15.14 14.62
N ALA A 163 -15.84 15.36 13.84
CA ALA A 163 -16.67 16.55 13.93
C ALA A 163 -17.99 16.27 14.67
N PRO A 164 -18.02 16.23 16.01
CA PRO A 164 -19.26 16.49 16.72
C PRO A 164 -19.55 17.97 16.50
N ASN A 165 -20.40 18.33 15.54
CA ASN A 165 -20.86 19.70 15.35
C ASN A 165 -21.57 20.17 16.65
N PRO A 166 -20.98 21.07 17.46
CA PRO A 166 -21.66 21.61 18.64
C PRO A 166 -22.66 22.70 18.25
N SER A 167 -22.60 23.19 17.00
CA SER A 167 -23.40 24.30 16.47
C SER A 167 -24.70 23.88 15.78
N LEU A 168 -25.02 22.59 15.73
CA LEU A 168 -26.26 22.05 15.16
C LEU A 168 -27.07 21.21 16.17
N ALA A 169 -26.78 21.31 17.46
CA ALA A 169 -27.54 20.65 18.53
C ALA A 169 -28.83 21.40 18.90
N THR A 170 -29.42 22.14 17.96
CA THR A 170 -30.70 22.83 18.10
C THR A 170 -31.58 22.57 16.89
N SER A 171 -31.89 21.31 16.62
CA SER A 171 -33.22 20.91 16.10
C SER A 171 -33.29 19.40 15.95
N ALA A 172 -34.38 18.84 16.47
CA ALA A 172 -34.76 17.45 16.46
C ALA A 172 -34.85 16.88 15.02
N ALA A 173 -33.76 16.28 14.53
CA ALA A 173 -33.81 15.35 13.41
C ALA A 173 -33.55 13.92 13.93
N PRO A 174 -34.28 12.90 13.44
CA PRO A 174 -34.09 11.53 13.89
C PRO A 174 -32.68 11.07 13.54
N ALA A 175 -31.94 10.57 14.52
CA ALA A 175 -30.66 9.91 14.32
C ALA A 175 -30.86 8.64 13.48
N THR A 176 -30.94 8.80 12.16
CA THR A 176 -30.77 7.67 11.25
C THR A 176 -29.30 7.29 11.34
N THR A 177 -29.07 6.12 11.96
CA THR A 177 -27.79 5.43 12.15
C THR A 177 -27.19 5.01 10.79
N VAL A 178 -26.99 5.96 9.88
CA VAL A 178 -26.31 5.70 8.61
C VAL A 178 -24.83 5.76 8.89
N SER A 179 -24.14 4.62 8.70
CA SER A 179 -22.69 4.51 8.88
C SER A 179 -21.98 5.69 8.19
N PRO A 180 -21.03 6.39 8.85
CA PRO A 180 -20.29 7.52 8.27
C PRO A 180 -19.61 7.16 6.94
N THR A 181 -19.30 5.89 6.73
CA THR A 181 -18.80 5.34 5.46
C THR A 181 -19.85 5.43 4.33
N LEU A 182 -21.12 5.10 4.60
CA LEU A 182 -22.21 5.17 3.64
C LEU A 182 -22.57 6.63 3.26
N GLN A 183 -22.51 7.55 4.23
CA GLN A 183 -22.68 8.97 3.96
C GLN A 183 -21.56 9.52 3.08
N THR A 184 -20.32 9.02 3.26
CA THR A 184 -19.20 9.36 2.39
C THR A 184 -19.41 8.84 0.96
N PHE A 185 -19.84 7.59 0.80
CA PHE A 185 -20.17 7.03 -0.51
C PHE A 185 -21.29 7.80 -1.23
N ALA A 186 -22.33 8.22 -0.50
CA ALA A 186 -23.40 9.05 -1.06
C ALA A 186 -22.88 10.40 -1.58
N ARG A 187 -21.91 11.03 -0.91
CA ARG A 187 -21.29 12.29 -1.36
C ARG A 187 -20.48 12.14 -2.65
N PHE A 188 -19.81 11.00 -2.83
CA PHE A 188 -19.02 10.73 -4.04
C PHE A 188 -19.86 10.16 -5.20
N ARG A 189 -21.15 9.86 -4.99
CA ARG A 189 -22.04 9.34 -6.04
C ARG A 189 -22.19 10.30 -7.22
N ALA A 190 -22.14 11.61 -6.98
CA ALA A 190 -22.25 12.64 -8.01
C ALA A 190 -20.95 12.84 -8.82
N ASN A 191 -19.79 12.49 -8.26
CA ASN A 191 -18.50 12.58 -8.95
C ASN A 191 -17.57 11.42 -8.53
N PRO A 192 -17.71 10.24 -9.15
CA PRO A 192 -16.90 9.06 -8.80
C PRO A 192 -15.42 9.25 -9.15
N ALA A 193 -15.10 10.06 -10.17
CA ALA A 193 -13.73 10.35 -10.57
C ALA A 193 -12.94 11.09 -9.47
N ALA A 194 -13.62 11.79 -8.56
CA ALA A 194 -12.98 12.44 -7.43
C ALA A 194 -12.31 11.45 -6.46
N LEU A 195 -12.69 10.16 -6.49
CA LEU A 195 -12.06 9.11 -5.69
C LEU A 195 -10.60 8.85 -6.08
N TRP A 196 -10.17 9.19 -7.31
CA TRP A 196 -8.78 9.02 -7.77
C TRP A 196 -7.90 10.25 -7.53
N THR A 197 -8.41 11.30 -6.90
CA THR A 197 -7.63 12.51 -6.61
C THR A 197 -6.42 12.24 -5.71
N GLY A 198 -6.43 11.15 -4.94
CA GLY A 198 -5.31 10.69 -4.12
C GLY A 198 -4.26 9.84 -4.83
N PHE A 199 -4.46 9.46 -6.11
CA PHE A 199 -3.62 8.46 -6.78
C PHE A 199 -2.16 8.90 -6.87
N THR A 200 -1.91 10.12 -7.34
CA THR A 200 -0.54 10.66 -7.46
C THR A 200 0.17 10.73 -6.12
N VAL A 201 -0.58 11.07 -5.07
CA VAL A 201 -0.08 11.13 -3.70
C VAL A 201 0.33 9.72 -3.28
N LEU A 202 -0.56 8.74 -3.39
CA LEU A 202 -0.28 7.35 -3.03
C LEU A 202 0.89 6.75 -3.84
N ALA A 203 0.86 6.87 -5.16
CA ALA A 203 1.90 6.41 -6.08
C ALA A 203 3.28 6.99 -5.74
N ALA A 204 3.36 8.31 -5.49
CA ALA A 204 4.62 8.98 -5.13
C ALA A 204 5.24 8.47 -3.82
N ARG A 205 4.45 7.81 -2.96
CA ARG A 205 4.94 7.17 -1.73
C ARG A 205 5.32 5.71 -1.95
N ASN A 206 4.45 4.94 -2.59
CA ASN A 206 4.62 3.51 -2.62
C ASN A 206 5.59 3.05 -3.73
N MET A 207 5.58 3.70 -4.90
CA MET A 207 6.45 3.30 -6.02
C MET A 207 7.94 3.38 -5.69
N PRO A 208 8.47 4.45 -5.05
CA PRO A 208 9.88 4.49 -4.67
C PRO A 208 10.23 3.41 -3.65
N PHE A 209 9.29 3.09 -2.75
CA PHE A 209 9.48 2.05 -1.75
C PHE A 209 9.52 0.66 -2.39
N SER A 210 8.56 0.32 -3.25
CA SER A 210 8.53 -0.98 -3.93
C SER A 210 9.68 -1.15 -4.94
N ALA A 211 10.10 -0.07 -5.61
CA ALA A 211 11.27 -0.07 -6.49
C ALA A 211 12.55 -0.43 -5.73
N ILE A 212 12.73 0.02 -4.49
CA ILE A 212 13.92 -0.32 -3.70
C ILE A 212 13.76 -1.69 -3.02
N GLN A 213 12.58 -2.00 -2.50
CA GLN A 213 12.35 -3.20 -1.71
C GLN A 213 12.49 -4.49 -2.53
N PHE A 214 11.85 -4.60 -3.69
CA PHE A 214 11.76 -5.88 -4.43
C PHE A 214 13.12 -6.41 -4.93
N PRO A 215 14.02 -5.61 -5.49
CA PRO A 215 15.35 -6.09 -5.85
C PRO A 215 16.15 -6.57 -4.63
N LEU A 216 16.08 -5.83 -3.53
CA LEU A 216 16.72 -6.23 -2.27
C LEU A 216 16.10 -7.52 -1.74
N TYR A 217 14.78 -7.67 -1.83
CA TYR A 217 14.07 -8.85 -1.40
C TYR A 217 14.50 -10.09 -2.19
N GLU A 218 14.56 -10.02 -3.52
CA GLU A 218 14.95 -11.16 -4.36
C GLU A 218 16.43 -11.52 -4.15
N TYR A 219 17.30 -10.51 -4.01
CA TYR A 219 18.70 -10.74 -3.66
C TYR A 219 18.86 -11.41 -2.29
N CYS A 220 18.22 -10.88 -1.25
CA CYS A 220 18.26 -11.44 0.09
C CYS A 220 17.66 -12.84 0.14
N LYS A 221 16.52 -13.07 -0.53
CA LYS A 221 15.86 -14.37 -0.59
C LYS A 221 16.77 -15.42 -1.23
N LYS A 222 17.42 -15.09 -2.35
CA LYS A 222 18.37 -15.99 -3.03
C LYS A 222 19.57 -16.29 -2.13
N SER A 223 20.17 -15.27 -1.54
CA SER A 223 21.32 -15.44 -0.65
C SER A 223 20.97 -16.30 0.58
N LEU A 224 19.82 -16.07 1.20
CA LEU A 224 19.41 -16.79 2.41
C LEU A 224 19.06 -18.25 2.12
N ARG A 225 18.45 -18.53 0.97
CA ARG A 225 18.18 -19.90 0.50
C ARG A 225 19.47 -20.70 0.26
N THR A 226 20.54 -20.05 -0.23
CA THR A 226 21.85 -20.70 -0.41
C THR A 226 22.57 -20.91 0.92
N SER A 227 22.53 -19.93 1.82
CA SER A 227 23.22 -20.02 3.12
C SER A 227 22.53 -20.91 4.15
N HIS A 228 21.20 -21.00 4.11
CA HIS A 228 20.40 -21.77 5.07
C HIS A 228 19.37 -22.67 4.35
N PRO A 229 19.81 -23.76 3.69
CA PRO A 229 18.92 -24.65 2.95
C PRO A 229 17.93 -25.43 3.83
N THR A 230 18.15 -25.47 5.15
CA THR A 230 17.28 -26.13 6.13
C THR A 230 16.10 -25.27 6.59
N LEU A 231 16.11 -23.96 6.33
CA LEU A 231 15.00 -23.07 6.68
C LEU A 231 13.85 -23.24 5.67
N SER A 232 12.61 -23.17 6.16
CA SER A 232 11.44 -23.20 5.30
C SER A 232 11.41 -21.98 4.36
N ASP A 233 10.91 -22.17 3.14
CA ASP A 233 10.81 -21.09 2.15
C ASP A 233 10.04 -19.87 2.68
N SER A 234 9.00 -20.09 3.50
CA SER A 234 8.24 -19.01 4.17
C SER A 234 9.06 -18.24 5.21
N ALA A 235 9.91 -18.92 5.98
CA ALA A 235 10.78 -18.26 6.96
C ALA A 235 11.88 -17.46 6.25
N ASN A 236 12.47 -18.02 5.19
CA ASN A 236 13.44 -17.33 4.35
C ASN A 236 12.83 -16.07 3.73
N ALA A 237 11.61 -16.16 3.22
CA ALA A 237 10.87 -15.03 2.68
C ALA A 237 10.53 -13.97 3.72
N ALA A 238 10.15 -14.38 4.94
CA ALA A 238 9.86 -13.44 6.02
C ALA A 238 11.11 -12.64 6.43
N VAL A 239 12.25 -13.33 6.61
CA VAL A 239 13.52 -12.68 6.96
C VAL A 239 14.01 -11.79 5.82
N ALA A 240 13.94 -12.26 4.57
CA ALA A 240 14.25 -11.44 3.40
C ALA A 240 13.34 -10.20 3.29
N GLY A 241 12.06 -10.33 3.65
CA GLY A 241 11.10 -9.21 3.70
C GLY A 241 11.47 -8.16 4.75
N ILE A 242 11.92 -8.58 5.93
CA ILE A 242 12.38 -7.65 6.98
C ILE A 242 13.67 -6.94 6.54
N ILE A 243 14.65 -7.69 6.03
CA ILE A 243 15.97 -7.17 5.63
C ILE A 243 15.83 -6.22 4.43
N SER A 244 14.93 -6.50 3.48
CA SER A 244 14.69 -5.63 2.32
C SER A 244 13.83 -4.41 2.66
N GLY A 245 12.79 -4.59 3.47
CA GLY A 245 11.85 -3.51 3.84
C GLY A 245 12.48 -2.43 4.73
N THR A 246 13.42 -2.80 5.60
CA THR A 246 14.11 -1.88 6.52
C THR A 246 14.91 -0.77 5.80
N PRO A 247 15.89 -1.07 4.93
CA PRO A 247 16.64 -0.05 4.19
C PRO A 247 15.76 0.69 3.19
N ALA A 248 14.81 0.01 2.54
CA ALA A 248 13.84 0.68 1.66
C ALA A 248 13.01 1.72 2.43
N ALA A 249 12.55 1.39 3.64
CA ALA A 249 11.83 2.31 4.51
C ALA A 249 12.71 3.49 4.94
N LEU A 250 13.98 3.25 5.29
CA LEU A 250 14.90 4.29 5.72
C LEU A 250 15.22 5.29 4.59
N LEU A 251 15.48 4.79 3.38
CA LEU A 251 15.79 5.60 2.20
C LEU A 251 14.58 6.40 1.72
N THR A 252 13.36 5.88 1.90
CA THR A 252 12.11 6.55 1.48
C THR A 252 11.54 7.49 2.54
N THR A 253 11.98 7.38 3.79
CA THR A 253 11.55 8.26 4.90
C THR A 253 11.59 9.76 4.57
N PRO A 254 12.67 10.33 3.99
CA PRO A 254 12.69 11.76 3.64
C PRO A 254 11.57 12.16 2.68
N MET A 255 11.24 11.32 1.70
CA MET A 255 10.18 11.59 0.73
C MET A 255 8.81 11.65 1.42
N ASP A 256 8.57 10.75 2.37
CA ASP A 256 7.34 10.75 3.17
C ASP A 256 7.23 11.95 4.10
N VAL A 257 8.33 12.37 4.74
CA VAL A 257 8.32 13.55 5.61
C VAL A 257 8.03 14.80 4.78
N ILE A 258 8.67 14.98 3.62
CA ILE A 258 8.40 16.15 2.76
C ILE A 258 6.94 16.15 2.31
N LYS A 259 6.43 15.01 1.83
CA LYS A 259 5.05 14.87 1.34
C LYS A 259 4.02 15.15 2.43
N THR A 260 4.22 14.62 3.64
CA THR A 260 3.30 14.87 4.77
C THR A 260 3.28 16.36 5.16
N ARG A 261 4.43 17.04 5.15
CA ARG A 261 4.50 18.50 5.41
C ARG A 261 3.80 19.32 4.33
N VAL A 262 3.96 18.95 3.05
CA VAL A 262 3.25 19.60 1.93
C VAL A 262 1.74 19.38 2.05
N MET A 263 1.29 18.17 2.39
CA MET A 263 -0.14 17.86 2.56
C MET A 263 -0.76 18.61 3.74
N LEU A 264 -0.02 18.75 4.85
CA LEU A 264 -0.47 19.56 5.99
C LEU A 264 -0.56 21.05 5.62
N ALA A 265 0.45 21.59 4.90
CA ALA A 265 0.47 22.98 4.45
C ALA A 265 -0.60 23.31 3.38
N ALA A 266 -1.03 22.32 2.58
CA ALA A 266 -2.10 22.48 1.59
C ALA A 266 -3.48 22.82 2.20
N SER A 267 -3.63 22.66 3.52
CA SER A 267 -4.81 23.08 4.28
C SER A 267 -4.84 24.60 4.51
N THR A 268 -3.74 25.30 4.20
CA THR A 268 -3.59 26.75 4.27
C THR A 268 -3.59 27.33 2.84
N THR A 269 -4.03 28.59 2.68
CA THR A 269 -4.29 29.26 1.39
C THR A 269 -3.08 29.29 0.42
N GLN A 270 -1.88 28.97 0.88
CA GLN A 270 -0.67 28.88 0.05
C GLN A 270 -0.19 27.43 -0.06
N ARG A 271 -0.10 26.91 -1.28
CA ARG A 271 0.50 25.59 -1.58
C ARG A 271 2.00 25.77 -1.85
N PRO A 272 2.90 25.49 -0.89
CA PRO A 272 4.33 25.57 -1.16
C PRO A 272 4.75 24.45 -2.11
N SER A 273 5.74 24.74 -2.97
CA SER A 273 6.36 23.72 -3.83
C SER A 273 7.09 22.68 -2.98
N VAL A 274 7.08 21.41 -3.40
CA VAL A 274 7.78 20.30 -2.73
C VAL A 274 9.25 20.64 -2.43
N VAL A 275 9.93 21.27 -3.39
CA VAL A 275 11.32 21.68 -3.27
C VAL A 275 11.50 22.81 -2.27
N GLN A 276 10.56 23.76 -2.23
CA GLN A 276 10.56 24.86 -1.27
C GLN A 276 10.32 24.35 0.15
N THR A 277 9.39 23.42 0.34
CA THR A 277 9.14 22.78 1.64
C THR A 277 10.34 21.97 2.11
N ALA A 278 11.00 21.21 1.21
CA ALA A 278 12.20 20.47 1.54
C ALA A 278 13.35 21.40 1.97
N LYS A 279 13.59 22.48 1.21
CA LYS A 279 14.62 23.48 1.52
C LYS A 279 14.32 24.19 2.84
N PHE A 280 13.08 24.62 3.04
CA PHE A 280 12.64 25.25 4.29
C PHE A 280 12.83 24.31 5.49
N LEU A 281 12.47 23.03 5.36
CA LEU A 281 12.61 22.05 6.43
C LEU A 281 14.08 21.84 6.84
N VAL A 282 14.98 21.70 5.87
CA VAL A 282 16.41 21.54 6.13
C VAL A 282 17.00 22.81 6.76
N GLN A 283 16.56 23.99 6.33
CA GLN A 283 17.03 25.27 6.87
C GLN A 283 16.51 25.58 8.27
N THR A 284 15.31 25.10 8.63
CA THR A 284 14.67 25.42 9.91
C THR A 284 14.87 24.36 10.99
N GLU A 285 14.74 23.08 10.64
CA GLU A 285 14.82 21.96 11.58
C GLU A 285 16.12 21.13 11.43
N GLY A 286 16.94 21.43 10.42
CA GLY A 286 18.19 20.72 10.11
C GLY A 286 18.01 19.44 9.29
N PHE A 287 19.12 18.83 8.87
CA PHE A 287 19.11 17.62 8.03
C PHE A 287 18.48 16.41 8.71
N GLY A 288 18.64 16.27 10.04
CA GLY A 288 18.03 15.20 10.83
C GLY A 288 16.50 15.24 10.89
N ALA A 289 15.88 16.37 10.55
CA ALA A 289 14.43 16.51 10.51
C ALA A 289 13.77 15.58 9.48
N LEU A 290 14.48 15.26 8.40
CA LEU A 290 14.02 14.37 7.34
C LEU A 290 13.87 12.91 7.80
N TRP A 291 14.54 12.52 8.89
CA TRP A 291 14.47 11.19 9.49
C TRP A 291 13.74 11.16 10.83
N LYS A 292 13.07 12.26 11.23
CA LYS A 292 12.23 12.25 12.43
C LYS A 292 11.14 11.20 12.30
N GLY A 293 11.14 10.21 13.19
CA GLY A 293 10.22 9.07 13.16
C GLY A 293 10.67 7.88 12.30
N ALA A 294 11.89 7.91 11.73
CA ALA A 294 12.44 6.83 10.91
C ALA A 294 12.48 5.49 11.66
N GLY A 295 12.91 5.47 12.93
CA GLY A 295 13.02 4.24 13.71
C GLY A 295 11.68 3.49 13.85
N LEU A 296 10.62 4.21 14.23
CA LEU A 296 9.27 3.64 14.33
C LEU A 296 8.78 3.15 12.95
N ARG A 297 9.05 3.90 11.88
CA ARG A 297 8.68 3.53 10.52
C ARG A 297 9.43 2.29 10.03
N VAL A 298 10.73 2.21 10.26
CA VAL A 298 11.59 1.10 9.85
C VAL A 298 11.15 -0.20 10.53
N GLY A 299 10.97 -0.18 11.86
CA GLY A 299 10.48 -1.34 12.58
C GLY A 299 9.10 -1.79 12.10
N TRP A 300 8.21 -0.82 11.85
CA TRP A 300 6.87 -1.07 11.33
C TRP A 300 6.86 -1.73 9.95
N ILE A 301 7.54 -1.11 9.00
CA ILE A 301 7.56 -1.56 7.61
C ILE A 301 8.34 -2.85 7.47
N GLY A 302 9.44 -3.03 8.23
CA GLY A 302 10.19 -4.28 8.26
C GLY A 302 9.32 -5.45 8.71
N LEU A 303 8.65 -5.32 9.87
CA LEU A 303 7.73 -6.35 10.38
C LEU A 303 6.58 -6.63 9.41
N GLY A 304 5.96 -5.59 8.86
CA GLY A 304 4.89 -5.74 7.87
C GLY A 304 5.34 -6.45 6.60
N SER A 305 6.52 -6.08 6.09
CA SER A 305 7.09 -6.69 4.89
C SER A 305 7.44 -8.16 5.09
N GLY A 306 8.01 -8.51 6.25
CA GLY A 306 8.30 -9.89 6.60
C GLY A 306 7.05 -10.75 6.71
N LEU A 307 6.03 -10.25 7.41
CA LEU A 307 4.77 -10.97 7.54
C LEU A 307 4.07 -11.12 6.18
N TYR A 308 4.03 -10.07 5.37
CA TYR A 308 3.41 -10.10 4.05
C TYR A 308 4.07 -11.12 3.12
N LEU A 309 5.38 -11.01 2.92
CA LEU A 309 6.13 -11.88 2.00
C LEU A 309 6.27 -13.31 2.53
N GLY A 310 6.38 -13.48 3.86
CA GLY A 310 6.39 -14.78 4.51
C GLY A 310 5.07 -15.53 4.36
N SER A 311 3.95 -14.85 4.60
CA SER A 311 2.60 -15.43 4.41
C SER A 311 2.30 -15.73 2.94
N TYR A 312 2.76 -14.87 2.02
CA TYR A 312 2.64 -15.11 0.59
C TYR A 312 3.36 -16.40 0.18
N GLU A 313 4.64 -16.57 0.53
CA GLU A 313 5.42 -17.77 0.16
C GLU A 313 4.92 -19.03 0.89
N TRP A 314 4.40 -18.89 2.12
CA TRP A 314 3.75 -20.00 2.83
C TRP A 314 2.51 -20.52 2.10
N MET A 315 1.61 -19.61 1.70
CA MET A 315 0.38 -20.00 0.99
C MET A 315 0.70 -20.50 -0.42
N LYS A 316 1.62 -19.82 -1.12
CA LYS A 316 2.12 -20.25 -2.43
C LYS A 316 2.65 -21.69 -2.36
N GLY A 317 3.52 -21.99 -1.40
CA GLY A 317 4.08 -23.34 -1.24
C GLY A 317 3.04 -24.42 -0.92
N ARG A 318 1.95 -24.09 -0.23
CA ARG A 318 0.85 -25.03 0.05
C ARG A 318 -0.03 -25.29 -1.16
N LEU A 319 -0.36 -24.25 -1.93
CA LEU A 319 -1.20 -24.37 -3.12
C LEU A 319 -0.48 -25.19 -4.21
N PHE A 320 0.79 -24.89 -4.49
CA PHE A 320 1.56 -25.63 -5.49
C PHE A 320 1.86 -27.09 -5.08
N LYS A 321 2.00 -27.37 -3.77
CA LYS A 321 2.15 -28.75 -3.28
C LYS A 321 0.85 -29.56 -3.41
N SER A 322 -0.31 -28.91 -3.35
CA SER A 322 -1.59 -29.58 -3.51
C SER A 322 -1.81 -30.06 -4.95
N GLU A 323 -1.34 -29.30 -5.94
CA GLU A 323 -1.43 -29.68 -7.36
C GLU A 323 -0.55 -30.90 -7.67
N THR A 324 0.67 -30.96 -7.14
CA THR A 324 1.58 -32.09 -7.40
C THR A 324 1.09 -33.42 -6.81
N VAL A 325 0.21 -33.38 -5.80
CA VAL A 325 -0.40 -34.57 -5.18
C VAL A 325 -1.67 -34.99 -5.92
N GLN A 326 -2.28 -34.09 -6.69
CA GLN A 326 -3.51 -34.37 -7.44
C GLN A 326 -3.23 -34.86 -8.87
N ASP A 327 -2.04 -34.54 -9.40
CA ASP A 327 -1.52 -35.02 -10.69
C ASP A 327 -0.70 -36.33 -10.61
N ALA A 328 -0.53 -36.91 -9.41
CA ALA A 328 0.25 -38.13 -9.13
C ALA A 328 -0.64 -39.31 -8.72
#